data_AF-A0A6A4WNR9-F1
#
_entry.id   AF-A0A6A4WNR9-F1
#
_cell.length_a   1.000
_cell.length_b   1.000
_cell.length_c   1.000
_cell.angle_alpha   90.00
_cell.angle_beta   90.00
_cell.angle_gamma   90.00
#
_symmetry.space_group_name_H-M   'P 1'
#
loop_
_entity.id
_entity.type
_entity.pdbx_description
1 polymer ?
#
loop_
_entity_poly.entity_id
_entity_poly.type
_entity_poly.pdbx_seq_one_letter_code
_entity_poly.pdbx_strand_id
1 'polypeptide(L)'
;MSDEDGYNDIDSGDDGDDDLDLESGYGDGSSGSKNQLQFGSQAEKRAHHNALERKRRDHIKDSFCGLRDTVPSLQGEKSSRAQILKKASDYIQFMRRKNSAHLQDIDDLRQQNSQLEEQIRALDRAREEGTLPASLQRPSYMTGAYEAADSDSEEEAAGPAAGAARPPAPRAKRIRRS
;
A
#
# COMPACT_ATOMS: atom_id res chain seq x y z
N MET A 1 -1.28 -27.32 55.62
CA MET A 1 -0.59 -26.26 54.86
C MET A 1 0.82 -26.14 55.38
N SER A 2 1.73 -26.83 54.71
CA SER A 2 3.15 -26.48 54.52
C SER A 2 3.69 -27.55 53.57
N ASP A 3 3.91 -27.12 52.34
CA ASP A 3 4.26 -27.92 51.17
C ASP A 3 5.74 -28.34 51.25
N GLU A 4 6.01 -29.64 51.09
CA GLU A 4 7.35 -30.15 50.76
C GLU A 4 7.23 -31.04 49.52
N ASP A 5 7.22 -30.40 48.35
CA ASP A 5 7.34 -31.10 47.07
C ASP A 5 8.76 -30.91 46.53
N GLY A 6 9.46 -32.03 46.41
CA GLY A 6 10.85 -32.14 46.03
C GLY A 6 11.16 -31.66 44.60
N TYR A 7 12.30 -31.00 44.46
CA TYR A 7 12.89 -30.69 43.17
C TYR A 7 13.43 -31.97 42.53
N ASN A 8 12.78 -32.42 41.45
CA ASN A 8 13.31 -33.45 40.57
C ASN A 8 14.48 -32.87 39.76
N ASP A 9 15.65 -33.44 40.00
CA ASP A 9 16.85 -33.30 39.20
C ASP A 9 16.66 -34.12 37.91
N ILE A 10 16.50 -33.47 36.76
CA ILE A 10 16.54 -34.14 35.45
C ILE A 10 17.73 -33.54 34.70
N ASP A 11 18.86 -34.21 34.90
CA ASP A 11 19.98 -34.18 33.98
C ASP A 11 19.54 -34.88 32.68
N SER A 12 19.35 -34.10 31.63
CA SER A 12 19.17 -34.62 30.26
C SER A 12 20.26 -33.99 29.42
N GLY A 13 21.47 -34.53 29.57
CA GLY A 13 22.49 -34.45 28.54
C GLY A 13 22.00 -35.17 27.28
N ASP A 14 21.67 -34.38 26.27
CA ASP A 14 21.40 -34.81 24.89
C ASP A 14 22.22 -33.89 23.98
N ASP A 15 23.54 -34.06 24.01
CA ASP A 15 24.44 -33.57 22.96
C ASP A 15 24.78 -34.80 22.10
N GLY A 16 23.89 -35.08 21.14
CA GLY A 16 24.12 -36.08 20.10
C GLY A 16 25.17 -35.56 19.12
N ASP A 17 26.42 -35.96 19.31
CA ASP A 17 27.46 -35.91 18.28
C ASP A 17 27.24 -37.06 17.28
N ASP A 18 26.21 -36.93 16.44
CA ASP A 18 26.07 -37.78 15.25
C ASP A 18 27.03 -37.26 14.16
N ASP A 19 28.31 -37.64 14.28
CA ASP A 19 29.25 -37.65 13.15
C ASP A 19 28.73 -38.65 12.11
N LEU A 20 27.90 -38.17 11.18
CA LEU A 20 27.53 -38.92 9.98
C LEU A 20 28.77 -39.06 9.09
N ASP A 21 29.51 -40.14 9.31
CA ASP A 21 30.56 -40.63 8.43
C ASP A 21 29.90 -41.07 7.10
N LEU A 22 29.83 -40.13 6.16
CA LEU A 22 29.30 -40.35 4.82
C LEU A 22 30.32 -41.22 4.06
N GLU A 23 30.19 -42.53 4.22
CA GLU A 23 30.92 -43.55 3.47
C GLU A 23 30.62 -43.42 1.96
N SER A 24 31.40 -42.57 1.29
CA SER A 24 31.40 -42.44 -0.16
C SER A 24 32.13 -43.63 -0.78
N GLY A 25 31.36 -44.67 -1.10
CA GLY A 25 31.79 -45.75 -1.98
C GLY A 25 32.44 -45.23 -3.26
N TYR A 26 33.62 -45.77 -3.55
CA TYR A 26 34.50 -45.43 -4.65
C TYR A 26 33.80 -45.47 -6.02
N GLY A 27 33.54 -44.30 -6.59
CA GLY A 27 33.22 -44.09 -8.00
C GLY A 27 34.45 -43.56 -8.74
N ASP A 28 35.22 -44.49 -9.31
CA ASP A 28 36.27 -44.24 -10.31
C ASP A 28 35.67 -43.57 -11.56
N GLY A 29 36.31 -42.50 -12.05
CA GLY A 29 35.88 -41.85 -13.30
C GLY A 29 36.32 -40.40 -13.51
N SER A 30 37.53 -40.24 -14.05
CA SER A 30 37.87 -39.29 -15.14
C SER A 30 37.65 -37.78 -15.00
N SER A 31 38.80 -37.08 -15.05
CA SER A 31 39.05 -35.78 -15.72
C SER A 31 37.97 -34.68 -15.66
N GLY A 32 38.24 -33.70 -14.80
CA GLY A 32 37.57 -32.42 -14.89
C GLY A 32 38.08 -31.46 -13.83
N SER A 33 38.94 -30.53 -14.22
CA SER A 33 39.31 -29.35 -13.43
C SER A 33 38.08 -28.50 -13.09
N LYS A 34 37.30 -28.95 -12.11
CA LYS A 34 36.13 -28.25 -11.55
C LYS A 34 36.00 -28.46 -10.02
N ASN A 35 37.06 -28.89 -9.36
CA ASN A 35 37.08 -29.09 -7.90
C ASN A 35 37.93 -28.06 -7.12
N GLN A 36 38.15 -26.86 -7.66
CA GLN A 36 38.54 -25.71 -6.84
C GLN A 36 37.31 -25.04 -6.19
N LEU A 37 36.31 -25.86 -5.87
CA LEU A 37 35.05 -25.48 -5.23
C LEU A 37 34.61 -26.63 -4.34
N GLN A 38 35.39 -26.96 -3.31
CA GLN A 38 34.89 -27.67 -2.13
C GLN A 38 35.98 -27.70 -1.08
N PHE A 39 35.64 -27.25 0.13
CA PHE A 39 36.53 -27.12 1.29
C PHE A 39 37.52 -25.95 1.24
N GLY A 40 36.98 -24.74 1.15
CA GLY A 40 37.57 -23.69 1.96
C GLY A 40 37.68 -24.21 3.41
N SER A 41 38.78 -23.91 4.08
CA SER A 41 39.01 -24.21 5.49
C SER A 41 37.73 -23.92 6.29
N GLN A 42 37.54 -24.61 7.42
CA GLN A 42 36.38 -24.36 8.30
C GLN A 42 36.23 -22.84 8.61
N ALA A 43 37.36 -22.12 8.66
CA ALA A 43 37.40 -20.66 8.75
C ALA A 43 36.80 -19.94 7.53
N GLU A 44 37.12 -20.34 6.30
CA GLU A 44 36.54 -19.76 5.07
C GLU A 44 35.04 -20.03 4.94
N LYS A 45 34.57 -21.23 5.31
CA LYS A 45 33.11 -21.51 5.35
C LYS A 45 32.40 -20.60 6.34
N ARG A 46 32.94 -20.42 7.55
CA ARG A 46 32.42 -19.47 8.55
C ARG A 46 32.45 -18.03 8.04
N ALA A 47 33.54 -17.62 7.40
CA ALA A 47 33.68 -16.27 6.85
C ALA A 47 32.63 -15.97 5.76
N HIS A 48 32.42 -16.92 4.85
CA HIS A 48 31.40 -16.84 3.80
C HIS A 48 29.99 -16.76 4.39
N HIS A 49 29.65 -17.63 5.35
CA HIS A 49 28.37 -17.58 6.04
C HIS A 49 28.13 -16.22 6.73
N ASN A 50 29.14 -15.69 7.43
CA ASN A 50 29.07 -14.37 8.07
C ASN A 50 28.90 -13.22 7.06
N ALA A 51 29.48 -13.34 5.87
CA ALA A 51 29.32 -12.38 4.79
C ALA A 51 27.89 -12.38 4.24
N LEU A 52 27.33 -13.56 3.97
CA LEU A 52 25.94 -13.69 3.51
C LEU A 52 24.94 -13.14 4.54
N GLU A 53 25.16 -13.45 5.81
CA GLU A 53 24.27 -12.97 6.88
C GLU A 53 24.35 -11.44 7.05
N ARG A 54 25.53 -10.84 6.90
CA ARG A 54 25.66 -9.37 6.86
C ARG A 54 24.83 -8.78 5.73
N LYS A 55 24.96 -9.30 4.52
CA LYS A 55 24.16 -8.88 3.35
C LYS A 55 22.65 -9.00 3.62
N ARG A 56 22.21 -10.10 4.24
CA ARG A 56 20.81 -10.29 4.64
C ARG A 56 20.35 -9.21 5.62
N ARG A 57 21.15 -8.89 6.64
CA ARG A 57 20.81 -7.86 7.63
C ARG A 57 20.74 -6.47 7.02
N ASP A 58 21.60 -6.16 6.05
CA ASP A 58 21.57 -4.88 5.34
C ASP A 58 20.28 -4.75 4.54
N HIS A 59 19.87 -5.79 3.80
CA HIS A 59 18.59 -5.79 3.08
C HIS A 59 17.38 -5.61 4.01
N ILE A 60 17.40 -6.25 5.19
CA ILE A 60 16.34 -6.07 6.20
C ILE A 60 16.35 -4.63 6.71
N LYS A 61 17.54 -4.07 6.99
CA LYS A 61 17.67 -2.68 7.45
C LYS A 61 17.10 -1.71 6.41
N ASP A 62 17.39 -1.92 5.13
CA ASP A 62 16.85 -1.10 4.03
C ASP A 62 15.33 -1.21 3.95
N SER A 63 14.78 -2.42 4.09
CA SER A 63 13.33 -2.64 4.17
C SER A 63 12.69 -1.87 5.33
N PHE A 64 13.32 -1.85 6.51
CA PHE A 64 12.85 -1.08 7.66
C PHE A 64 12.94 0.44 7.43
N CYS A 65 13.98 0.92 6.75
CA CYS A 65 14.09 2.33 6.35
C CYS A 65 12.96 2.70 5.38
N GLY A 66 12.74 1.89 4.33
CA GLY A 66 11.64 2.10 3.40
C GLY A 66 10.28 2.10 4.08
N LEU A 67 10.03 1.15 4.99
CA LEU A 67 8.78 1.12 5.76
C LEU A 67 8.58 2.39 6.60
N ARG A 68 9.61 2.80 7.34
CA ARG A 68 9.57 4.03 8.17
C ARG A 68 9.19 5.24 7.33
N ASP A 69 9.79 5.38 6.15
CA ASP A 69 9.60 6.56 5.30
C ASP A 69 8.18 6.61 4.69
N THR A 70 7.48 5.48 4.57
CA THR A 70 6.08 5.44 4.11
C THR A 70 5.05 5.74 5.19
N VAL A 71 5.42 5.69 6.47
CA VAL A 71 4.50 5.93 7.59
C VAL A 71 4.64 7.38 8.05
N PRO A 72 3.64 8.26 7.85
CA PRO A 72 3.79 9.70 8.10
C PRO A 72 4.21 10.05 9.53
N SER A 73 3.80 9.27 10.53
CA SER A 73 4.13 9.50 11.94
C SER A 73 5.57 9.12 12.32
N LEU A 74 6.31 8.48 11.44
CA LEU A 74 7.70 8.06 11.66
C LEU A 74 8.72 8.85 10.82
N GLN A 75 8.24 9.73 9.94
CA GLN A 75 9.10 10.51 9.06
C GLN A 75 9.91 11.53 9.87
N GLY A 76 11.23 11.55 9.66
CA GLY A 76 12.13 12.52 10.29
C GLY A 76 12.51 12.20 11.75
N GLU A 77 11.99 11.12 12.34
CA GLU A 77 12.30 10.73 13.72
C GLU A 77 13.17 9.45 13.77
N LYS A 78 14.02 9.34 14.81
CA LYS A 78 14.72 8.10 15.12
C LYS A 78 13.73 7.14 15.77
N SER A 79 13.40 6.05 15.09
CA SER A 79 12.45 5.05 15.59
C SER A 79 13.11 3.67 15.67
N SER A 80 12.85 2.94 16.77
CA SER A 80 13.28 1.55 16.91
C SER A 80 12.50 0.62 15.97
N ARG A 81 13.03 -0.58 15.67
CA ARG A 81 12.34 -1.59 14.85
C ARG A 81 10.94 -1.92 15.40
N ALA A 82 10.81 -2.07 16.71
CA ALA A 82 9.53 -2.34 17.36
C ALA A 82 8.53 -1.19 17.16
N GLN A 83 8.98 0.06 17.30
CA GLN A 83 8.13 1.24 17.04
C GLN A 83 7.71 1.32 15.58
N ILE A 84 8.60 1.02 14.63
CA ILE A 84 8.28 1.01 13.19
C ILE A 84 7.15 0.03 12.92
N LEU A 85 7.24 -1.21 13.42
CA LEU A 85 6.20 -2.22 13.23
C LEU A 85 4.87 -1.82 13.88
N LYS A 86 4.92 -1.28 15.10
CA LYS A 86 3.72 -0.82 15.82
C LYS A 86 3.01 0.30 15.06
N LYS A 87 3.74 1.36 14.71
CA LYS A 87 3.18 2.53 14.02
C LYS A 87 2.75 2.21 12.59
N ALA A 88 3.42 1.30 11.89
CA ALA A 88 2.96 0.80 10.60
C ALA A 88 1.61 0.06 10.74
N SER A 89 1.48 -0.80 11.75
CA SER A 89 0.23 -1.51 12.02
C SER A 89 -0.91 -0.54 12.35
N ASP A 90 -0.64 0.44 13.22
CA ASP A 90 -1.59 1.51 13.57
C ASP A 90 -2.02 2.30 12.33
N TYR A 91 -1.06 2.62 11.46
CA TYR A 91 -1.32 3.39 10.23
C TYR A 91 -2.16 2.61 9.22
N ILE A 92 -1.94 1.30 9.05
CA ILE A 92 -2.79 0.44 8.22
C ILE A 92 -4.23 0.43 8.75
N GLN A 93 -4.43 0.26 10.07
CA GLN A 93 -5.77 0.29 10.67
C GLN A 93 -6.44 1.65 10.54
N PHE A 94 -5.68 2.74 10.68
CA PHE A 94 -6.16 4.09 10.46
C PHE A 94 -6.60 4.29 9.00
N MET A 95 -5.78 3.92 8.03
CA MET A 95 -6.09 4.08 6.60
C MET A 95 -7.29 3.22 6.18
N ARG A 96 -7.47 2.03 6.75
CA ARG A 96 -8.68 1.22 6.52
C ARG A 96 -9.93 1.95 6.96
N ARG A 97 -9.97 2.46 8.21
CA ARG A 97 -11.12 3.23 8.72
C ARG A 97 -11.37 4.50 7.91
N LYS A 98 -10.30 5.22 7.56
CA LYS A 98 -10.39 6.43 6.74
C LYS A 98 -10.97 6.14 5.35
N ASN A 99 -10.52 5.09 4.69
CA ASN A 99 -11.06 4.68 3.38
C ASN A 99 -12.52 4.26 3.48
N SER A 100 -12.92 3.52 4.53
CA SER A 100 -14.32 3.17 4.76
C SER A 100 -15.21 4.40 4.95
N ALA A 101 -14.76 5.39 5.72
CA ALA A 101 -15.49 6.65 5.88
C ALA A 101 -15.65 7.39 4.54
N HIS A 102 -14.57 7.48 3.75
CA HIS A 102 -14.64 8.10 2.42
C HIS A 102 -15.57 7.37 1.45
N LEU A 103 -15.64 6.04 1.51
CA LEU A 103 -16.59 5.27 0.70
C LEU A 103 -18.04 5.59 1.11
N GLN A 104 -18.30 5.71 2.41
CA GLN A 104 -19.60 6.12 2.92
C GLN A 104 -19.96 7.55 2.46
N ASP A 105 -19.02 8.49 2.57
CA ASP A 105 -19.23 9.87 2.09
C ASP A 105 -19.57 9.89 0.58
N ILE A 106 -18.90 9.07 -0.22
CA ILE A 106 -19.15 8.95 -1.66
C ILE A 106 -20.58 8.42 -1.93
N ASP A 107 -21.00 7.40 -1.20
CA ASP A 107 -22.32 6.80 -1.39
C ASP A 107 -23.45 7.73 -0.93
N ASP A 108 -23.25 8.44 0.17
CA ASP A 108 -24.19 9.47 0.65
C ASP A 108 -24.34 10.60 -0.38
N LEU A 109 -23.23 11.09 -0.95
CA LEU A 109 -23.24 12.12 -2.00
C LEU A 109 -23.91 11.63 -3.29
N ARG A 110 -23.70 10.37 -3.66
CA ARG A 110 -24.38 9.76 -4.82
C ARG A 110 -25.89 9.69 -4.62
N GLN A 111 -26.33 9.31 -3.43
CA GLN A 111 -27.75 9.27 -3.09
C GLN A 111 -28.37 10.68 -3.12
N GLN A 112 -27.67 11.67 -2.58
CA GLN A 112 -28.12 13.08 -2.63
C GLN A 112 -28.21 13.59 -4.08
N ASN A 113 -27.20 13.33 -4.91
CA ASN A 113 -27.23 13.72 -6.32
C ASN A 113 -28.39 13.06 -7.07
N SER A 114 -28.64 11.76 -6.85
CA SER A 114 -29.78 11.06 -7.45
C SER A 114 -31.11 11.70 -7.07
N GLN A 115 -31.28 12.07 -5.79
CA GLN A 115 -32.50 12.74 -5.33
C GLN A 115 -32.67 14.12 -5.96
N LEU A 116 -31.59 14.89 -6.08
CA LEU A 116 -31.62 16.21 -6.73
C LEU A 116 -31.92 16.08 -8.22
N GLU A 117 -31.33 15.11 -8.92
CA GLU A 117 -31.61 14.83 -10.34
C GLU A 117 -33.07 14.43 -10.56
N GLU A 118 -33.66 13.63 -9.66
CA GLU A 118 -35.09 13.30 -9.69
C GLU A 118 -35.97 14.53 -9.48
N GLN A 119 -35.61 15.40 -8.54
CA GLN A 119 -36.34 16.66 -8.29
C GLN A 119 -36.27 17.60 -9.49
N ILE A 120 -35.09 17.77 -10.10
CA ILE A 120 -34.91 18.58 -11.31
C ILE A 120 -35.78 18.02 -12.43
N ARG A 121 -35.72 16.70 -12.68
CA ARG A 121 -36.53 16.06 -13.72
C ARG A 121 -38.02 16.21 -13.47
N ALA A 122 -38.47 16.19 -12.22
CA ALA A 122 -39.88 16.42 -11.87
C ALA A 122 -40.30 17.88 -12.10
N LEU A 123 -39.44 18.84 -11.76
CA LEU A 123 -39.68 20.26 -12.01
C LEU A 123 -39.70 20.59 -13.50
N ASP A 124 -38.81 19.99 -14.30
CA ASP A 124 -38.79 20.17 -15.75
C ASP A 124 -40.06 19.64 -16.39
N ARG A 125 -40.55 18.45 -15.97
CA ARG A 125 -41.87 17.93 -16.40
C ARG A 125 -43.02 18.87 -16.02
N ALA A 126 -43.06 19.34 -14.77
CA ALA A 126 -44.11 20.27 -14.32
C ALA A 126 -44.05 21.62 -15.05
N ARG A 127 -42.86 22.05 -15.49
CA ARG A 127 -42.67 23.24 -16.33
C ARG A 127 -43.25 23.04 -17.72
N GLU A 128 -42.93 21.92 -18.36
CA GLU A 128 -43.44 21.56 -19.70
C GLU A 128 -44.97 21.39 -19.71
N GLU A 129 -45.52 20.78 -18.67
CA GLU A 129 -46.96 20.59 -18.48
C GLU A 129 -47.72 21.88 -18.10
N GLY A 130 -47.00 22.99 -17.85
CA GLY A 130 -47.59 24.28 -17.49
C GLY A 130 -48.25 24.33 -16.11
N THR A 131 -47.98 23.34 -15.25
CA THR A 131 -48.57 23.17 -13.91
C THR A 131 -47.77 23.85 -12.79
N LEU A 132 -46.65 24.51 -13.11
CA LEU A 132 -45.89 25.30 -12.13
C LEU A 132 -46.72 26.48 -11.58
N PRO A 133 -46.64 26.77 -10.26
CA PRO A 133 -47.28 27.95 -9.69
C PRO A 133 -46.68 29.23 -10.31
N ALA A 134 -47.51 30.24 -10.53
CA ALA A 134 -47.13 31.51 -11.19
C ALA A 134 -45.95 32.24 -10.50
N SER A 135 -45.68 31.94 -9.22
CA SER A 135 -44.53 32.45 -8.46
C SER A 135 -43.18 31.85 -8.86
N LEU A 136 -43.17 30.64 -9.44
CA LEU A 136 -41.96 29.95 -9.94
C LEU A 136 -41.82 30.05 -11.46
N GLN A 137 -42.80 30.66 -12.14
CA GLN A 137 -42.72 30.95 -13.56
C GLN A 137 -41.70 32.07 -13.81
N ARG A 138 -40.65 31.71 -14.53
CA ARG A 138 -39.54 32.60 -14.85
C ARG A 138 -40.06 33.73 -15.75
N PRO A 139 -39.83 35.01 -15.40
CA PRO A 139 -40.39 36.12 -16.16
C PRO A 139 -39.76 36.19 -17.57
N SER A 140 -40.58 36.55 -18.56
CA SER A 140 -40.27 36.47 -20.00
C SER A 140 -39.00 37.20 -20.44
N TYR A 141 -38.46 38.11 -19.64
CA TYR A 141 -37.23 38.84 -19.95
C TYR A 141 -35.94 38.03 -19.72
N MET A 142 -36.02 36.84 -19.10
CA MET A 142 -34.83 36.02 -18.80
C MET A 142 -34.65 34.81 -19.75
N THR A 143 -35.60 34.50 -20.63
CA THR A 143 -35.57 33.31 -21.49
C THR A 143 -34.49 33.36 -22.58
N GLY A 144 -34.04 34.54 -23.01
CA GLY A 144 -33.11 34.69 -24.14
C GLY A 144 -31.61 34.51 -23.87
N ALA A 145 -31.17 34.24 -22.64
CA ALA A 145 -29.73 34.32 -22.29
C ALA A 145 -29.00 32.96 -22.20
N TYR A 146 -29.70 31.82 -22.19
CA TYR A 146 -29.07 30.50 -21.94
C TYR A 146 -29.41 29.41 -22.98
N GLU A 147 -30.32 29.66 -23.94
CA GLU A 147 -30.71 28.67 -24.96
C GLU A 147 -29.71 28.54 -26.13
N ALA A 148 -28.59 29.27 -26.10
CA ALA A 148 -27.61 29.29 -27.21
C ALA A 148 -26.47 28.26 -27.08
N ALA A 149 -26.50 27.32 -26.13
CA ALA A 149 -25.38 26.41 -25.86
C ALA A 149 -25.70 24.92 -25.99
N ASP A 150 -26.88 24.53 -26.48
CA ASP A 150 -27.24 23.13 -26.68
C ASP A 150 -27.65 22.88 -28.14
N SER A 151 -26.64 22.69 -28.99
CA SER A 151 -26.79 22.05 -30.30
C SER A 151 -25.46 21.49 -30.79
N ASP A 152 -25.53 20.20 -31.16
CA ASP A 152 -24.62 19.41 -32.00
C ASP A 152 -23.34 18.86 -31.35
N SER A 153 -23.01 17.55 -31.37
CA SER A 153 -23.54 16.38 -32.10
C SER A 153 -23.06 15.07 -31.42
N GLU A 154 -23.80 13.97 -31.57
CA GLU A 154 -23.33 12.60 -31.35
C GLU A 154 -22.45 12.14 -32.52
N GLU A 155 -21.28 11.53 -32.25
CA GLU A 155 -20.71 10.52 -33.14
C GLU A 155 -20.03 9.38 -32.36
N GLU A 156 -20.01 8.24 -33.03
CA GLU A 156 -19.97 6.83 -32.62
C GLU A 156 -18.64 6.30 -32.02
N ALA A 157 -18.76 5.05 -31.55
CA ALA A 157 -17.91 4.29 -30.64
C ALA A 157 -16.45 4.00 -31.07
N ALA A 158 -15.56 3.91 -30.08
CA ALA A 158 -14.58 2.82 -29.89
C ALA A 158 -13.78 3.00 -28.57
N GLY A 159 -13.87 2.06 -27.63
CA GLY A 159 -12.88 1.93 -26.54
C GLY A 159 -11.67 1.08 -26.97
N PRO A 160 -10.75 0.72 -26.06
CA PRO A 160 -10.12 1.49 -25.00
C PRO A 160 -8.58 1.56 -25.19
N ALA A 161 -7.90 2.63 -24.74
CA ALA A 161 -6.44 2.65 -24.69
C ALA A 161 -5.90 3.32 -23.43
N ALA A 162 -4.94 2.63 -22.83
CA ALA A 162 -4.32 2.89 -21.55
C ALA A 162 -3.45 4.16 -21.50
N GLY A 163 -3.32 4.71 -20.28
CA GLY A 163 -2.06 5.24 -19.75
C GLY A 163 -1.60 6.62 -20.24
N ALA A 164 -1.76 7.64 -19.38
CA ALA A 164 -0.70 8.55 -18.92
C ALA A 164 -1.31 9.83 -18.32
N ALA A 165 -1.60 9.81 -17.01
CA ALA A 165 -1.83 11.03 -16.27
C ALA A 165 -0.50 11.78 -16.10
N ARG A 166 -0.36 12.88 -16.85
CA ARG A 166 0.75 13.84 -16.80
C ARG A 166 0.75 14.56 -15.44
N PRO A 167 1.88 14.71 -14.73
CA PRO A 167 1.90 15.35 -13.41
C PRO A 167 1.77 16.88 -13.51
N PRO A 168 1.16 17.56 -12.51
CA PRO A 168 1.05 19.02 -12.48
C PRO A 168 2.40 19.70 -12.17
N ALA A 169 2.64 20.84 -12.83
CA ALA A 169 3.87 21.63 -12.75
C ALA A 169 4.09 22.27 -11.35
N PRO A 170 5.35 22.47 -10.90
CA PRO A 170 5.65 23.07 -9.61
C PRO A 170 5.47 24.59 -9.60
N ARG A 171 4.81 25.13 -8.55
CA ARG A 171 4.72 26.57 -8.28
C ARG A 171 6.05 27.10 -7.75
N ALA A 172 6.63 28.08 -8.45
CA ALA A 172 7.85 28.78 -8.05
C ALA A 172 7.70 29.50 -6.71
N LYS A 173 8.63 29.27 -5.77
CA LYS A 173 8.74 30.03 -4.53
C LYS A 173 9.49 31.34 -4.80
N ARG A 174 8.81 32.47 -4.54
CA ARG A 174 9.42 33.82 -4.53
C ARG A 174 10.51 33.89 -3.46
N ILE A 175 11.75 34.11 -3.89
CA ILE A 175 12.86 34.49 -3.03
C ILE A 175 12.55 35.87 -2.45
N ARG A 176 12.41 35.97 -1.12
CA ARG A 176 12.52 37.26 -0.42
C ARG A 176 13.98 37.44 -0.03
N ARG A 177 14.66 38.36 -0.71
CA ARG A 177 15.90 38.97 -0.23
C ARG A 177 15.51 40.11 0.73
N SER A 178 16.00 40.04 1.96
CA SER A 178 16.56 41.18 2.72
C SER A 178 17.38 40.63 3.86
#